data_AF-A0A7K9F7Y6-F1
#
_entry.id   AF-A0A7K9F7Y6-F1
#
_cell.length_a   1.000
_cell.length_b   1.000
_cell.length_c   1.000
_cell.angle_alpha   90.00
_cell.angle_beta   90.00
_cell.angle_gamma   90.00
#
_symmetry.space_group_name_H-M   'P 1'
#
loop_
_entity.id
_entity.type
_entity.pdbx_description
1 polymer ?
#
loop_
_entity_poly.entity_id
_entity_poly.type
_entity_poly.pdbx_seq_one_letter_code
_entity_poly.pdbx_strand_id
1 'polypeptide(L)' 'IDHITGVPHLPTGQGLVERAHQVLKDYLSKQKGVETEAQQRLHRVLFTLNFLCLMGDREEPPVVTHHQ' A
#
# COMPACT_ATOMS: atom_id res chain seq x y z
N ILE A 1 16.63 13.09 -9.24
CA ILE A 1 15.46 12.18 -9.37
C ILE A 1 15.42 11.81 -10.83
N ASP A 2 15.78 10.57 -11.15
CA ASP A 2 15.77 10.10 -12.53
C ASP A 2 14.41 9.48 -12.83
N HIS A 3 13.83 9.84 -13.97
CA HIS A 3 12.51 9.37 -14.38
C HIS A 3 12.66 8.20 -15.35
N ILE A 4 12.33 7.00 -14.88
CA ILE A 4 12.30 5.79 -15.69
C ILE A 4 10.83 5.38 -15.84
N THR A 5 10.34 5.39 -17.07
CA THR A 5 9.01 4.84 -17.40
C THR A 5 9.13 3.34 -17.67
N GLY A 6 8.05 2.60 -17.42
CA GLY A 6 8.02 1.16 -17.66
C GLY A 6 8.29 0.81 -19.12
N VAL A 7 8.76 -0.42 -19.37
CA VAL A 7 8.88 -0.96 -20.72
C VAL A 7 7.47 -1.15 -21.28
N PRO A 8 7.13 -0.58 -22.46
CA PRO A 8 5.85 -0.83 -23.10
C PRO A 8 5.59 -2.34 -23.21
N HIS A 9 4.47 -2.79 -22.67
CA HIS A 9 4.00 -4.19 -22.73
C HIS A 9 4.77 -5.22 -21.88
N LEU A 10 5.69 -4.81 -21.00
CA LEU A 10 6.29 -5.70 -19.99
C LEU A 10 5.74 -5.36 -18.59
N PRO A 11 4.58 -5.91 -18.19
CA PRO A 11 3.92 -5.60 -16.91
C PRO A 11 4.77 -5.98 -15.69
N THR A 12 5.74 -6.88 -15.86
CA THR A 12 6.64 -7.35 -14.80
C THR A 12 7.48 -6.23 -14.17
N GLY A 13 7.76 -5.13 -14.87
CA GLY A 13 8.55 -4.01 -14.34
C GLY A 13 7.82 -3.19 -13.26
N GLN A 14 6.50 -3.30 -13.16
CA GLN A 14 5.66 -2.54 -12.20
C GLN A 14 4.81 -3.45 -11.30
N GLY A 15 4.96 -4.77 -11.40
CA GLY A 15 4.12 -5.73 -10.69
C GLY A 15 4.12 -5.57 -9.16
N LEU A 16 5.18 -5.02 -8.56
CA LEU A 16 5.19 -4.69 -7.13
C LEU A 16 4.22 -3.55 -6.79
N VAL A 17 4.22 -2.48 -7.59
CA VAL A 17 3.32 -1.33 -7.41
C VAL A 17 1.87 -1.76 -7.64
N GLU A 18 1.64 -2.57 -8.68
CA GLU A 18 0.31 -3.11 -8.99
C GLU A 18 -0.21 -4.03 -7.86
N ARG A 19 0.64 -4.90 -7.31
CA ARG A 19 0.28 -5.73 -6.15
C ARG A 19 -0.04 -4.88 -4.93
N ALA A 20 0.77 -3.86 -4.64
CA ALA A 20 0.51 -2.93 -3.54
C ALA A 20 -0.84 -2.21 -3.72
N HIS A 21 -1.17 -1.82 -4.95
CA HIS A 21 -2.47 -1.24 -5.28
C HIS A 21 -3.62 -2.22 -5.00
N GLN A 22 -3.49 -3.49 -5.39
CA GLN A 22 -4.52 -4.50 -5.09
C GLN A 22 -4.75 -4.66 -3.58
N VAL A 23 -3.66 -4.75 -2.79
CA VAL A 23 -3.76 -4.80 -1.32
C VAL A 23 -4.48 -3.58 -0.76
N LEU A 24 -4.17 -2.38 -1.27
CA LEU A 24 -4.83 -1.14 -0.85
C LEU A 24 -6.35 -1.17 -1.12
N LYS A 25 -6.76 -1.62 -2.32
CA LYS A 25 -8.17 -1.76 -2.70
C LYS A 25 -8.90 -2.77 -1.82
N ASP A 26 -8.26 -3.90 -1.50
CA ASP A 26 -8.83 -4.92 -0.63
C ASP A 26 -9.06 -4.42 0.79
N TYR A 27 -8.15 -3.61 1.33
CA TYR A 27 -8.35 -3.02 2.66
C TYR A 27 -9.43 -1.92 2.64
N LEU A 28 -9.51 -1.13 1.56
CA LEU A 28 -10.57 -0.14 1.39
C LEU A 28 -11.96 -0.77 1.29
N SER A 29 -12.09 -1.95 0.67
CA SER A 29 -13.36 -2.68 0.58
C SER A 29 -13.76 -3.35 1.90
N LYS A 30 -12.78 -3.79 2.69
CA LYS A 30 -12.99 -4.38 4.03
C LYS A 30 -13.22 -3.34 5.13
N GLN A 31 -12.91 -2.07 4.86
CA GLN A 31 -13.02 -1.00 5.84
C GLN A 31 -14.49 -0.79 6.26
N LYS A 32 -14.76 -0.96 7.55
CA LYS A 32 -16.06 -0.67 8.18
C LYS A 32 -15.99 0.69 8.88
N GLY A 33 -16.96 1.57 8.66
CA GLY A 33 -16.96 2.90 9.29
C GLY A 33 -17.95 3.84 8.63
N VAL A 34 -18.21 4.96 9.32
CA VAL A 34 -19.13 6.03 8.86
C VAL A 34 -18.37 7.08 8.03
N GLU A 35 -17.04 6.97 7.89
CA GLU A 35 -16.27 7.92 7.08
C GLU A 35 -16.77 7.90 5.63
N THR A 36 -17.45 8.95 5.21
CA THR A 36 -17.93 9.14 3.84
C THR A 36 -16.83 9.67 2.93
N GLU A 37 -15.91 10.45 3.50
CA GLU A 37 -14.85 11.12 2.75
C GLU A 37 -13.76 10.13 2.32
N ALA A 38 -13.53 10.06 1.00
CA ALA A 38 -12.58 9.13 0.39
C ALA A 38 -11.15 9.29 0.94
N GLN A 39 -10.72 10.53 1.23
CA GLN A 39 -9.39 10.80 1.75
C GLN A 39 -9.21 10.27 3.19
N GLN A 40 -10.23 10.40 4.04
CA GLN A 40 -10.18 9.90 5.42
C GLN A 40 -10.10 8.37 5.43
N ARG A 41 -10.92 7.72 4.58
CA ARG A 41 -10.88 6.28 4.36
C ARG A 41 -9.50 5.81 3.92
N LEU A 42 -8.91 6.49 2.94
CA LEU A 42 -7.58 6.20 2.44
C LEU A 42 -6.50 6.36 3.51
N HIS A 43 -6.50 7.46 4.26
CA HIS A 43 -5.53 7.70 5.35
C HIS A 43 -5.58 6.60 6.40
N ARG A 44 -6.78 6.19 6.81
CA ARG A 44 -6.94 5.12 7.79
C ARG A 44 -6.41 3.79 7.28
N VAL A 45 -6.67 3.43 6.03
CA VAL A 45 -6.10 2.19 5.44
C VAL A 45 -4.58 2.26 5.36
N LEU A 46 -4.03 3.39 4.90
CA LEU A 46 -2.58 3.59 4.82
C LEU A 46 -1.94 3.53 6.21
N PHE A 47 -2.57 4.08 7.23
CA PHE A 47 -2.10 3.97 8.61
C PHE A 47 -2.04 2.50 9.05
N THR A 48 -3.10 1.74 8.83
CA THR A 48 -3.12 0.30 9.17
C THR A 48 -1.99 -0.44 8.44
N LEU A 49 -1.86 -0.27 7.13
CA LEU A 49 -0.87 -1.00 6.33
C LEU A 49 0.58 -0.65 6.71
N ASN A 50 0.88 0.61 7.01
CA ASN A 50 2.27 1.06 7.26
C ASN A 50 2.71 0.93 8.72
N PHE A 51 1.77 1.01 9.68
CA PHE A 51 2.10 1.10 11.11
C PHE A 51 1.61 -0.10 11.93
N LEU A 52 0.57 -0.81 11.49
CA LEU A 52 -0.09 -1.85 12.27
C LEU A 52 0.03 -3.25 11.65
N CYS A 53 0.26 -3.35 10.34
CA CYS A 53 0.37 -4.64 9.65
C CYS A 53 1.81 -5.16 9.65
N LEU A 54 1.98 -6.37 10.18
CA LEU A 54 3.16 -7.20 9.97
C LEU A 54 2.90 -8.07 8.74
N MET A 55 3.69 -7.90 7.68
CA MET A 55 3.52 -8.65 6.43
C MET A 55 4.60 -9.73 6.29
N GLY A 56 4.15 -10.98 6.19
CA GLY A 56 5.02 -12.15 6.01
C GLY A 56 5.62 -12.63 7.33
N ASP A 57 6.93 -12.83 7.32
CA ASP A 57 7.78 -13.22 8.45
C ASP A 57 8.35 -12.01 9.22
N ARG A 58 7.98 -10.78 8.84
CA ARG A 58 8.48 -9.57 9.49
C ARG A 58 7.91 -9.42 10.89
N GLU A 59 8.80 -9.18 11.85
CA GLU A 59 8.44 -8.87 13.24
C GLU A 59 8.09 -7.38 13.44
N GLU A 60 8.50 -6.53 12.49
CA GLU A 60 8.35 -5.07 12.57
C GLU A 60 7.49 -4.49 11.43
N PRO A 61 6.72 -3.43 11.68
CA PRO A 61 5.87 -2.80 10.68
C PRO A 61 6.69 -2.00 9.65
N PRO A 62 6.16 -1.78 8.43
CA PRO A 62 6.88 -1.10 7.35
C PRO A 62 7.50 0.24 7.73
N VAL A 63 6.85 1.03 8.59
CA VAL A 63 7.39 2.29 9.09
C VAL A 63 8.78 2.16 9.71
N VAL A 64 9.06 1.10 10.47
CA VAL A 64 10.36 0.93 11.13
C VAL A 64 11.43 0.63 10.07
N THR A 65 11.10 -0.23 9.11
CA THR A 65 12.04 -0.64 8.05
C THR A 65 12.36 0.43 7.02
N HIS A 66 11.46 1.40 6.78
CA HIS A 66 11.66 2.44 5.76
C HIS A 66 12.42 3.68 6.26
N HIS A 67 12.53 3.86 7.58
CA HIS A 67 13.19 5.02 8.18
C HIS A 67 14.67 4.76 8.56
N GLN A 68 15.16 3.55 8.31
CA GLN A 68 16.54 3.14 8.55
C GLN A 68 17.36 3.23 7.27
#